data_AF-A0YR19-F1
#
_entry.id   AF-A0YR19-F1
#
_cell.length_a   1.000
_cell.length_b   1.000
_cell.length_c   1.000
_cell.angle_alpha   90.00
_cell.angle_beta   90.00
_cell.angle_gamma   90.00
#
_symmetry.space_group_name_H-M   'P 1'
#
loop_
_entity.id
_entity.type
_entity.pdbx_description
1 polymer ?
#
loop_
_entity_poly.entity_id
_entity_poly.type
_entity_poly.pdbx_seq_one_letter_code
_entity_poly.pdbx_strand_id
1 'polypeptide(L)'
;MKSTIKAFVTTAIVTAGLVVGISQAKAQPDTFTQERVVFQTVEIDAENNQYGTVPMIVRETYDTRYPGLLGGNSLLKREVVQVASEPLVIWQVTLSSSDPQGSYTPDRRAAAVSTRLTNLADSLGVTSLEEMYQAGVVNYEGVIFASEEPGDANFQNVVFTLSPGNRDQGDVFVEHLQDFGDATASGEPLYN
;
A
#
# COMPACT_ATOMS: atom_id res chain seq x y z
N MET A 1 -14.22 -22.23 11.02
CA MET A 1 -13.20 -22.99 10.27
C MET A 1 -11.96 -22.12 10.20
N LYS A 2 -10.79 -22.62 10.63
CA LYS A 2 -9.54 -21.86 10.60
C LYS A 2 -9.06 -21.80 9.14
N SER A 3 -9.11 -20.62 8.53
CA SER A 3 -8.58 -20.41 7.17
C SER A 3 -7.08 -20.22 7.26
N THR A 4 -6.34 -21.18 6.72
CA THR A 4 -4.88 -21.14 6.64
C THR A 4 -4.50 -20.34 5.39
N ILE A 5 -3.97 -19.13 5.57
CA ILE A 5 -3.39 -18.32 4.49
C ILE A 5 -2.26 -19.14 3.84
N LYS A 6 -2.47 -19.56 2.60
CA LYS A 6 -1.49 -20.32 1.82
C LYS A 6 -0.46 -19.33 1.25
N ALA A 7 0.74 -19.40 1.81
CA ALA A 7 2.05 -19.02 1.26
C ALA A 7 2.05 -18.07 0.05
N PHE A 8 2.40 -16.80 0.29
CA PHE A 8 2.69 -15.84 -0.77
C PHE A 8 4.10 -16.06 -1.36
N VAL A 9 4.09 -16.45 -2.64
CA VAL A 9 5.04 -16.18 -3.73
C VAL A 9 6.54 -16.46 -3.46
N THR A 10 6.94 -17.68 -3.82
CA THR A 10 8.32 -18.05 -4.14
C THR A 10 8.74 -17.40 -5.46
N THR A 11 9.62 -16.41 -5.41
CA THR A 11 10.33 -15.94 -6.63
C THR A 11 11.73 -16.53 -6.62
N ALA A 12 12.08 -17.25 -7.69
CA ALA A 12 13.26 -18.10 -7.80
C ALA A 12 14.58 -17.33 -7.59
N ILE A 13 15.42 -17.85 -6.69
CA ILE A 13 16.81 -17.41 -6.50
C ILE A 13 17.64 -17.99 -7.65
N VAL A 14 18.14 -17.14 -8.54
CA VAL A 14 19.17 -17.53 -9.51
C VAL A 14 20.51 -17.49 -8.78
N THR A 15 21.00 -18.67 -8.38
CA THR A 15 22.33 -18.84 -7.81
C THR A 15 23.38 -18.70 -8.92
N ALA A 16 23.99 -17.53 -9.07
CA ALA A 16 25.16 -17.36 -9.91
C ALA A 16 26.38 -18.01 -9.23
N GLY A 17 27.03 -18.94 -9.95
CA GLY A 17 28.12 -19.78 -9.46
C GLY A 17 29.39 -19.01 -9.07
N LEU A 18 30.14 -19.62 -8.15
CA LEU A 18 31.41 -19.17 -7.63
C LEU A 18 32.48 -19.14 -8.75
N VAL A 19 33.04 -17.95 -9.04
CA VAL A 19 34.27 -17.79 -9.84
C VAL A 19 35.33 -17.12 -8.98
N VAL A 20 36.52 -17.72 -8.96
CA VAL A 20 37.67 -17.40 -8.13
C VAL A 20 38.38 -16.11 -8.58
N GLY A 21 38.62 -15.20 -7.62
CA GLY A 21 39.85 -14.41 -7.49
C GLY A 21 40.08 -13.18 -8.38
N ILE A 22 39.85 -11.98 -7.83
CA ILE A 22 40.81 -10.86 -7.74
C ILE A 22 40.23 -9.84 -6.74
N SER A 23 41.02 -9.44 -5.73
CA SER A 23 40.66 -8.34 -4.83
C SER A 23 40.66 -7.02 -5.59
N GLN A 24 39.55 -6.73 -6.25
CA GLN A 24 39.24 -5.36 -6.63
C GLN A 24 38.82 -4.65 -5.34
N ALA A 25 39.53 -3.60 -4.98
CA ALA A 25 39.00 -2.61 -4.04
C ALA A 25 37.62 -2.21 -4.59
N LYS A 26 36.54 -2.71 -3.96
CA LYS A 26 35.19 -2.27 -4.31
C LYS A 26 35.16 -0.79 -3.96
N ALA A 27 35.24 0.06 -4.97
CA ALA A 27 34.74 1.42 -4.86
C ALA A 27 33.34 1.28 -4.28
N GLN A 28 33.18 1.71 -3.03
CA GLN A 28 31.88 1.70 -2.37
C GLN A 28 31.02 2.63 -3.23
N PRO A 29 30.00 2.10 -3.93
CA PRO A 29 29.25 2.91 -4.86
C PRO A 29 28.61 4.04 -4.06
N ASP A 30 28.74 5.28 -4.52
CA ASP A 30 28.02 6.42 -3.95
C ASP A 30 26.53 6.17 -4.20
N THR A 31 25.91 5.59 -3.18
CA THR A 31 24.50 5.21 -3.16
C THR A 31 23.90 5.65 -1.86
N PHE A 32 22.65 6.11 -1.89
CA PHE A 32 21.86 6.22 -0.69
C PHE A 32 20.71 5.22 -0.75
N THR A 33 20.23 4.85 0.43
CA THR A 33 19.12 3.95 0.60
C THR A 33 18.01 4.68 1.33
N GLN A 34 16.78 4.48 0.90
CA GLN A 34 15.59 4.99 1.55
C GLN A 34 14.60 3.85 1.74
N GLU A 35 13.92 3.84 2.88
CA GLU A 35 12.77 2.98 3.11
C GLU A 35 11.49 3.80 2.95
N ARG A 36 10.49 3.21 2.32
CA ARG A 36 9.18 3.84 2.12
C ARG A 36 8.07 2.82 2.29
N VAL A 37 6.91 3.30 2.71
CA VAL A 37 5.69 2.51 2.74
C VAL A 37 5.09 2.45 1.34
N VAL A 38 4.70 1.27 0.91
CA VAL A 38 3.94 1.03 -0.32
C VAL A 38 2.77 0.12 -0.03
N PHE A 39 1.69 0.28 -0.78
CA PHE A 39 0.51 -0.55 -0.68
C PHE A 39 0.36 -1.32 -1.97
N GLN A 40 0.28 -2.64 -1.86
CA GLN A 40 0.17 -3.52 -3.01
C GLN A 40 -1.20 -4.18 -3.07
N THR A 41 -1.75 -4.23 -4.28
CA THR A 41 -2.92 -5.07 -4.56
C THR A 41 -2.51 -6.53 -4.67
N VAL A 42 -3.21 -7.39 -3.94
CA VAL A 42 -2.97 -8.84 -3.91
C VAL A 42 -4.28 -9.57 -4.16
N GLU A 43 -4.30 -10.56 -5.05
CA GLU A 43 -5.47 -11.42 -5.19
C GLU A 43 -5.53 -12.40 -4.01
N ILE A 44 -6.66 -12.41 -3.29
CA ILE A 44 -6.87 -13.28 -2.13
C ILE A 44 -7.61 -14.54 -2.54
N ASP A 45 -8.68 -14.38 -3.31
CA ASP A 45 -9.51 -15.46 -3.80
C ASP A 45 -10.11 -15.11 -5.16
N ALA A 46 -9.62 -15.77 -6.21
CA ALA A 46 -10.10 -15.58 -7.58
C ALA A 46 -11.56 -16.05 -7.77
N GLU A 47 -12.00 -17.09 -7.05
CA GLU A 47 -13.36 -17.63 -7.20
C GLU A 47 -14.40 -16.68 -6.61
N ASN A 48 -14.05 -16.05 -5.49
CA ASN A 48 -14.92 -15.09 -4.80
C ASN A 48 -14.64 -13.62 -5.18
N ASN A 49 -13.77 -13.37 -6.18
CA ASN A 49 -13.40 -12.05 -6.66
C ASN A 49 -12.89 -11.12 -5.52
N GLN A 50 -12.08 -11.69 -4.63
CA GLN A 50 -11.54 -11.00 -3.45
C GLN A 50 -10.12 -10.52 -3.69
N TYR A 51 -9.90 -9.23 -3.43
CA TYR A 51 -8.60 -8.57 -3.57
C TYR A 51 -8.23 -7.86 -2.27
N GLY A 52 -6.96 -7.85 -1.92
CA GLY A 52 -6.41 -7.22 -0.73
C GLY A 52 -5.59 -5.98 -1.07
N THR A 53 -5.67 -4.96 -0.22
CA THR A 53 -4.65 -3.90 -0.14
C THR A 53 -3.69 -4.27 0.99
N VAL A 54 -2.45 -4.59 0.67
CA VAL A 54 -1.44 -5.07 1.63
C VAL A 54 -0.34 -4.03 1.81
N PRO A 55 -0.13 -3.52 3.04
CA PRO A 55 1.00 -2.64 3.35
C PRO A 55 2.33 -3.40 3.28
N MET A 56 3.35 -2.75 2.72
CA MET A 56 4.72 -3.25 2.64
C MET A 56 5.72 -2.12 2.86
N ILE A 57 6.86 -2.46 3.45
CA ILE A 57 8.03 -1.57 3.48
C ILE A 57 8.96 -2.04 2.39
N VAL A 58 9.29 -1.12 1.47
CA VAL A 58 10.31 -1.36 0.46
C VAL A 58 11.52 -0.50 0.75
N ARG A 59 12.69 -1.09 0.52
CA ARG A 59 13.98 -0.43 0.54
C ARG A 59 14.43 -0.18 -0.88
N GLU A 60 14.69 1.07 -1.18
CA GLU A 60 15.11 1.56 -2.47
C GLU A 60 16.55 2.04 -2.37
N THR A 61 17.43 1.50 -3.22
CA THR A 61 18.81 1.96 -3.35
C THR A 61 18.92 2.77 -4.63
N TYR A 62 19.49 3.97 -4.50
CA TYR A 62 19.64 4.92 -5.60
C TYR A 62 21.09 5.23 -5.88
N ASP A 63 21.40 5.48 -7.15
CA ASP A 63 22.72 5.96 -7.60
C ASP A 63 22.80 7.48 -7.49
N THR A 64 23.76 8.00 -6.73
CA THR A 64 23.98 9.46 -6.59
C THR A 64 25.04 10.01 -7.55
N ARG A 65 25.71 9.15 -8.32
CA ARG A 65 26.80 9.56 -9.23
C ARG A 65 26.29 10.34 -10.43
N TYR A 66 25.06 10.06 -10.86
CA TYR A 66 24.43 10.66 -12.02
C TYR A 66 22.99 11.04 -11.71
N PRO A 67 22.76 12.20 -11.06
CA PRO A 67 21.40 12.71 -10.93
C PRO A 67 20.81 12.91 -12.33
N GLY A 68 19.60 12.39 -12.53
CA GLY A 68 18.85 12.54 -13.76
C GLY A 68 18.64 14.00 -14.13
N LEU A 69 18.39 14.25 -15.42
CA LEU A 69 18.26 15.61 -15.99
C LEU A 69 17.21 16.50 -15.32
N LEU A 70 16.27 15.92 -14.57
CA LEU A 70 15.20 16.63 -13.86
C LEU A 70 15.41 16.71 -12.33
N GLY A 71 16.62 16.37 -11.84
CA GLY A 71 16.92 16.38 -10.41
C GLY A 71 16.31 15.19 -9.69
N GLY A 72 16.93 14.02 -9.83
CA GLY A 72 16.54 12.81 -9.12
C GLY A 72 17.58 11.71 -9.29
N ASN A 73 17.85 10.95 -8.25
CA ASN A 73 18.80 9.84 -8.32
C ASN A 73 18.15 8.63 -8.98
N SER A 74 18.93 7.83 -9.73
CA SER A 74 18.38 6.68 -10.46
C SER A 74 18.16 5.50 -9.52
N LEU A 75 16.96 4.91 -9.52
CA LEU A 75 16.66 3.70 -8.74
C LEU A 75 17.46 2.51 -9.29
N LEU A 76 18.35 1.96 -8.48
CA LEU A 76 19.17 0.79 -8.82
C LEU A 76 18.51 -0.52 -8.39
N LYS A 77 17.88 -0.51 -7.22
CA LYS A 77 17.32 -1.71 -6.59
C LYS A 77 16.13 -1.35 -5.72
N ARG A 78 15.10 -2.19 -5.75
CA ARG A 78 13.98 -2.17 -4.82
C ARG A 78 13.84 -3.55 -4.20
N GLU A 79 13.76 -3.61 -2.87
CA GLU A 79 13.58 -4.85 -2.11
C GLU A 79 12.43 -4.70 -1.13
N VAL A 80 11.60 -5.72 -1.01
CA VAL A 80 10.58 -5.77 0.05
C VAL A 80 11.28 -6.18 1.34
N VAL A 81 11.27 -5.30 2.33
CA VAL A 81 11.90 -5.52 3.65
C VAL A 81 10.90 -6.11 4.64
N GLN A 82 9.65 -5.68 4.54
CA GLN A 82 8.56 -6.13 5.40
C GLN A 82 7.27 -6.18 4.60
N VAL A 83 6.46 -7.19 4.90
CA VAL A 83 5.09 -7.35 4.40
C VAL A 83 4.20 -7.53 5.61
N ALA A 84 3.05 -6.83 5.63
CA ALA A 84 2.03 -7.09 6.63
C ALA A 84 1.56 -8.55 6.56
N SER A 85 1.34 -9.19 7.72
CA SER A 85 0.86 -10.57 7.78
C SER A 85 -0.57 -10.73 7.26
N GLU A 86 -1.35 -9.66 7.29
CA GLU A 86 -2.74 -9.61 6.83
C GLU A 86 -2.98 -8.39 5.93
N PRO A 87 -3.94 -8.45 4.97
CA PRO A 87 -4.35 -7.28 4.21
C PRO A 87 -4.95 -6.22 5.13
N LEU A 88 -4.73 -4.95 4.78
CA LEU A 88 -5.39 -3.83 5.45
C LEU A 88 -6.88 -3.78 5.09
N VAL A 89 -7.20 -3.99 3.80
CA VAL A 89 -8.57 -4.01 3.29
C VAL A 89 -8.74 -5.20 2.35
N ILE A 90 -9.83 -5.94 2.51
CA ILE A 90 -10.33 -6.95 1.57
C ILE A 90 -11.51 -6.37 0.79
N TRP A 91 -11.32 -6.25 -0.51
CA TRP A 91 -12.30 -5.81 -1.49
C TRP A 91 -13.03 -7.01 -2.05
N GLN A 92 -14.36 -7.01 -1.95
CA GLN A 92 -15.22 -8.08 -2.44
C GLN A 92 -16.52 -7.58 -3.08
N VAL A 93 -16.89 -6.32 -2.82
CA VAL A 93 -18.12 -5.73 -3.37
C VAL A 93 -17.83 -4.95 -4.66
N THR A 94 -18.60 -5.22 -5.71
CA THR A 94 -18.63 -4.37 -6.91
C THR A 94 -19.62 -3.23 -6.71
N LEU A 95 -19.16 -1.99 -6.91
CA LEU A 95 -20.03 -0.82 -6.86
C LEU A 95 -20.37 -0.34 -8.29
N SER A 96 -21.54 0.27 -8.43
CA SER A 96 -21.93 0.94 -9.67
C SER A 96 -21.02 2.14 -9.91
N SER A 97 -20.62 2.38 -11.16
CA SER A 97 -19.78 3.52 -11.53
C SER A 97 -20.33 4.19 -12.78
N SER A 98 -20.23 5.52 -12.84
CA SER A 98 -20.52 6.30 -14.05
C SER A 98 -19.37 6.31 -15.06
N ASP A 99 -18.26 5.64 -14.76
CA ASP A 99 -17.17 5.37 -15.71
C ASP A 99 -17.69 4.56 -16.92
N PRO A 100 -17.14 4.74 -18.15
CA PRO A 100 -17.59 4.01 -19.34
C PRO A 100 -17.58 2.49 -19.22
N GLN A 101 -16.78 1.92 -18.30
CA GLN A 101 -16.76 0.49 -18.01
C GLN A 101 -17.86 0.04 -17.02
N GLY A 102 -18.66 0.98 -16.50
CA GLY A 102 -19.90 0.76 -15.75
C GLY A 102 -19.77 0.17 -14.34
N SER A 103 -18.56 -0.24 -13.93
CA SER A 103 -18.36 -0.95 -12.67
C SER A 103 -17.03 -0.60 -12.00
N TYR A 104 -17.09 -0.41 -10.68
CA TYR A 104 -15.94 -0.31 -9.81
C TYR A 104 -15.76 -1.65 -9.10
N THR A 105 -15.07 -2.57 -9.79
CA THR A 105 -14.86 -3.96 -9.34
C THR A 105 -13.84 -4.05 -8.20
N PRO A 106 -13.85 -5.11 -7.38
CA PRO A 106 -12.88 -5.34 -6.31
C PRO A 106 -11.41 -5.10 -6.69
N ASP A 107 -10.92 -5.68 -7.79
CA ASP A 107 -9.57 -5.44 -8.31
C ASP A 107 -9.29 -3.96 -8.57
N ARG A 108 -10.20 -3.27 -9.27
CA ARG A 108 -10.06 -1.83 -9.57
C ARG A 108 -10.07 -0.99 -8.30
N ARG A 109 -10.90 -1.35 -7.33
CA ARG A 109 -10.97 -0.70 -6.02
C ARG A 109 -9.65 -0.87 -5.29
N ALA A 110 -9.15 -2.10 -5.19
CA ALA A 110 -7.88 -2.41 -4.58
C ALA A 110 -6.73 -1.63 -5.26
N ALA A 111 -6.64 -1.65 -6.60
CA ALA A 111 -5.60 -0.94 -7.35
C ALA A 111 -5.65 0.58 -7.15
N ALA A 112 -6.84 1.18 -7.23
CA ALA A 112 -7.01 2.63 -7.06
C ALA A 112 -6.62 3.07 -5.64
N VAL A 113 -7.03 2.31 -4.63
CA VAL A 113 -6.76 2.64 -3.22
C VAL A 113 -5.30 2.39 -2.87
N SER A 114 -4.72 1.26 -3.27
CA SER A 114 -3.29 0.97 -3.12
C SER A 114 -2.42 2.07 -3.75
N THR A 115 -2.79 2.56 -4.93
CA THR A 115 -2.08 3.65 -5.61
C THR A 115 -2.19 4.96 -4.83
N ARG A 116 -3.40 5.33 -4.38
CA ARG A 116 -3.62 6.56 -3.60
C ARG A 116 -2.88 6.55 -2.28
N LEU A 117 -2.98 5.46 -1.53
CA LEU A 117 -2.28 5.27 -0.26
C LEU A 117 -0.76 5.33 -0.44
N THR A 118 -0.23 4.72 -1.50
CA THR A 118 1.20 4.78 -1.82
C THR A 118 1.65 6.21 -2.14
N ASN A 119 0.89 6.95 -2.95
CA ASN A 119 1.21 8.34 -3.30
C ASN A 119 1.08 9.28 -2.11
N LEU A 120 0.06 9.06 -1.27
CA LEU A 120 -0.16 9.82 -0.06
C LEU A 120 1.00 9.63 0.92
N ALA A 121 1.36 8.38 1.23
CA ALA A 121 2.50 8.07 2.09
C ALA A 121 3.80 8.70 1.58
N ASP A 122 4.03 8.67 0.26
CA ASP A 122 5.18 9.32 -0.38
C ASP A 122 5.14 10.85 -0.22
N SER A 123 3.99 11.49 -0.48
CA SER A 123 3.82 12.95 -0.41
C SER A 123 4.01 13.52 1.00
N LEU A 124 3.70 12.72 2.01
CA LEU A 124 3.80 13.09 3.41
C LEU A 124 5.17 12.69 4.01
N GLY A 125 6.04 12.05 3.24
CA GLY A 125 7.33 11.53 3.73
C GLY A 125 7.17 10.46 4.81
N VAL A 126 6.03 9.78 4.81
CA VAL A 126 5.60 8.89 5.88
C VAL A 126 6.32 7.55 5.79
N THR A 127 6.98 7.18 6.89
CA THR A 127 7.61 5.86 7.07
C THR A 127 6.78 4.91 7.96
N SER A 128 5.70 5.40 8.59
CA SER A 128 4.73 4.66 9.43
C SER A 128 3.32 5.26 9.34
N LEU A 129 2.24 4.47 9.30
CA LEU A 129 0.88 4.96 8.99
C LEU A 129 0.16 5.71 10.13
N GLU A 130 0.90 6.27 11.10
CA GLU A 130 0.38 6.90 12.31
C GLU A 130 -0.61 8.05 12.02
N GLU A 131 -1.67 8.10 12.84
CA GLU A 131 -2.64 9.17 13.16
C GLU A 131 -3.25 10.07 12.07
N MET A 132 -2.98 9.89 10.77
CA MET A 132 -3.45 10.86 9.75
C MET A 132 -4.85 10.59 9.17
N TYR A 133 -5.50 9.48 9.51
CA TYR A 133 -6.76 9.08 8.87
C TYR A 133 -7.99 9.53 9.65
N GLN A 134 -9.01 9.96 8.93
CA GLN A 134 -10.33 10.33 9.45
C GLN A 134 -11.45 9.78 8.55
N ALA A 135 -12.65 9.62 9.12
CA ALA A 135 -13.86 9.25 8.39
C ALA A 135 -14.73 10.48 8.11
N GLY A 136 -15.36 10.53 6.94
CA GLY A 136 -16.19 11.66 6.52
C GLY A 136 -17.09 11.34 5.34
N VAL A 137 -17.65 12.38 4.70
CA VAL A 137 -18.53 12.25 3.54
C VAL A 137 -18.07 13.17 2.43
N VAL A 138 -17.93 12.63 1.21
CA VAL A 138 -17.63 13.40 -0.01
C VAL A 138 -18.61 12.99 -1.09
N ASN A 139 -19.34 13.96 -1.65
CA ASN A 139 -20.31 13.73 -2.71
C ASN A 139 -21.34 12.62 -2.37
N TYR A 140 -21.93 12.68 -1.17
CA TYR A 140 -22.90 11.71 -0.63
C TYR A 140 -22.37 10.29 -0.39
N GLU A 141 -21.08 10.07 -0.56
CA GLU A 141 -20.41 8.80 -0.30
C GLU A 141 -19.61 8.88 1.01
N GLY A 142 -19.74 7.87 1.88
CA GLY A 142 -18.91 7.75 3.07
C GLY A 142 -17.47 7.41 2.65
N VAL A 143 -16.48 8.09 3.22
CA VAL A 143 -15.08 7.97 2.82
C VAL A 143 -14.16 7.94 4.02
N ILE A 144 -13.00 7.31 3.86
CA ILE A 144 -11.82 7.56 4.67
C ILE A 144 -10.96 8.57 3.91
N PHE A 145 -10.48 9.60 4.61
CA PHE A 145 -9.62 10.64 4.07
C PHE A 145 -8.43 10.88 5.02
N ALA A 146 -7.36 11.51 4.52
CA ALA A 146 -6.18 11.81 5.30
C ALA A 146 -6.07 13.32 5.59
N SER A 147 -5.87 13.71 6.84
CA SER A 147 -5.71 15.11 7.23
C SER A 147 -4.98 15.26 8.57
N GLU A 148 -4.07 16.21 8.65
CA GLU A 148 -3.44 16.62 9.91
C GLU A 148 -4.38 17.48 10.77
N GLU A 149 -5.28 18.24 10.14
CA GLU A 149 -6.31 19.04 10.82
C GLU A 149 -7.70 18.44 10.58
N PRO A 150 -8.52 18.24 11.63
CA PRO A 150 -9.90 17.80 11.45
C PRO A 150 -10.73 18.87 10.73
N GLY A 151 -11.27 18.53 9.56
CA GLY A 151 -12.14 19.43 8.81
C GLY A 151 -12.19 19.17 7.31
N ASP A 152 -13.38 18.72 6.86
CA ASP A 152 -13.85 18.54 5.49
C ASP A 152 -13.00 17.68 4.54
N ALA A 153 -13.38 16.41 4.52
CA ALA A 153 -13.07 15.49 3.44
C ALA A 153 -13.36 16.14 2.06
N ASN A 154 -12.42 15.99 1.13
CA ASN A 154 -12.51 16.51 -0.22
C ASN A 154 -11.81 15.55 -1.20
N PHE A 155 -11.99 15.77 -2.50
CA PHE A 155 -11.50 14.85 -3.53
C PHE A 155 -9.97 14.68 -3.54
N GLN A 156 -9.22 15.60 -2.94
CA GLN A 156 -7.76 15.58 -2.90
C GLN A 156 -7.21 14.77 -1.72
N ASN A 157 -7.99 14.63 -0.64
CA ASN A 157 -7.57 13.92 0.56
C ASN A 157 -8.31 12.59 0.78
N VAL A 158 -9.29 12.23 -0.07
CA VAL A 158 -10.00 10.95 -0.02
C VAL A 158 -9.07 9.78 -0.36
N VAL A 159 -8.92 8.89 0.61
CA VAL A 159 -8.16 7.64 0.50
C VAL A 159 -9.01 6.58 -0.17
N PHE A 160 -10.22 6.32 0.34
CA PHE A 160 -11.19 5.43 -0.31
C PHE A 160 -12.64 5.62 0.15
N THR A 161 -13.56 5.09 -0.65
CA THR A 161 -15.00 5.09 -0.37
C THR A 161 -15.40 3.83 0.39
N LEU A 162 -16.17 4.01 1.46
CA LEU A 162 -16.79 2.95 2.25
C LEU A 162 -17.94 2.32 1.46
N SER A 163 -18.03 0.98 1.48
CA SER A 163 -19.20 0.28 0.96
C SER A 163 -20.47 0.74 1.71
N PRO A 164 -21.67 0.65 1.10
CA PRO A 164 -22.91 0.98 1.78
C PRO A 164 -23.12 0.27 3.12
N GLY A 165 -22.62 -0.98 3.26
CA GLY A 165 -22.75 -1.76 4.50
C GLY A 165 -21.84 -1.28 5.63
N ASN A 166 -20.80 -0.50 5.32
CA ASN A 166 -19.77 -0.10 6.28
C ASN A 166 -19.75 1.41 6.54
N ARG A 167 -20.65 2.18 5.91
CA ARG A 167 -20.72 3.63 6.08
C ARG A 167 -20.87 4.04 7.55
N ASP A 168 -21.65 3.28 8.30
CA ASP A 168 -21.89 3.53 9.74
C ASP A 168 -20.74 3.07 10.64
N GLN A 169 -19.73 2.40 10.08
CA GLN A 169 -18.57 1.86 10.81
C GLN A 169 -17.28 2.64 10.51
N GLY A 170 -17.39 3.87 9.99
CA GLY A 170 -16.23 4.68 9.59
C GLY A 170 -15.16 4.82 10.68
N ASP A 171 -15.57 5.00 11.94
CA ASP A 171 -14.64 5.14 13.07
C ASP A 171 -13.84 3.86 13.33
N VAL A 172 -14.44 2.68 13.15
CA VAL A 172 -13.75 1.37 13.26
C VAL A 172 -12.73 1.21 12.14
N PHE A 173 -13.02 1.71 10.94
CA PHE A 173 -12.07 1.72 9.83
C PHE A 173 -10.87 2.63 10.13
N VAL A 174 -11.11 3.77 10.77
CA VAL A 174 -10.05 4.71 11.20
C VAL A 174 -9.19 4.08 12.30
N GLU A 175 -9.80 3.52 13.33
CA GLU A 175 -9.10 2.84 14.43
C GLU A 175 -8.20 1.71 13.90
N HIS A 176 -8.73 0.88 12.99
CA HIS A 176 -7.95 -0.21 12.40
C HIS A 176 -6.78 0.28 11.52
N LEU A 177 -6.93 1.42 10.83
CA LEU A 177 -5.83 2.06 10.10
C LEU A 177 -4.74 2.59 11.04
N GLN A 178 -5.14 3.15 12.18
CA GLN A 178 -4.24 3.65 13.23
C GLN A 178 -3.47 2.50 13.90
N ASP A 179 -4.17 1.43 14.30
CA ASP A 179 -3.54 0.22 14.86
C ASP A 179 -2.50 -0.40 13.88
N PHE A 180 -2.78 -0.32 12.57
CA PHE A 180 -1.82 -0.76 11.55
C PHE A 180 -0.58 0.14 11.48
N GLY A 181 -0.76 1.44 11.68
CA GLY A 181 0.34 2.42 11.77
C GLY A 181 1.25 2.16 12.97
N ASP A 182 0.66 1.80 14.11
CA ASP A 182 1.37 1.52 15.35
C ASP A 182 2.02 0.12 15.38
N ALA A 183 1.85 -0.65 14.30
CA ALA A 183 2.22 -2.06 14.21
C ALA A 183 1.61 -2.93 15.34
N THR A 184 0.51 -2.47 15.93
CA THR A 184 -0.29 -3.18 16.95
C THR A 184 -1.44 -3.95 16.33
N ALA A 185 -1.74 -3.72 15.03
CA ALA A 185 -2.75 -4.45 14.30
C ALA A 185 -2.49 -5.97 14.33
N SER A 186 -3.18 -6.63 15.26
CA SER A 186 -3.41 -8.08 15.28
C SER A 186 -4.84 -8.41 14.85
N GLY A 187 -5.54 -7.45 14.26
CA GLY A 187 -6.97 -7.50 13.99
C GLY A 187 -7.30 -8.05 12.59
N GLU A 188 -8.51 -8.59 12.46
CA GLU A 188 -9.04 -9.06 11.18
C GLU A 188 -9.07 -7.92 10.14
N PRO A 189 -8.85 -8.22 8.86
CA PRO A 189 -8.88 -7.24 7.78
C PRO A 189 -10.22 -6.51 7.68
N LEU A 190 -10.19 -5.26 7.22
CA LEU A 190 -11.41 -4.51 6.90
C LEU A 190 -12.05 -5.06 5.62
N TYR A 191 -13.31 -5.46 5.67
CA TYR A 191 -14.02 -5.95 4.48
C TYR A 191 -14.75 -4.81 3.78
N ASN A 192 -14.65 -4.67 2.45
CA ASN A 192 -15.23 -3.56 1.70
C ASN A 192 -15.73 -3.96 0.28
#